data_AF-A0A8S3CHR0-F1
#
_entry.id   AF-A0A8S3CHR0-F1
#
_cell.length_a   1.000
_cell.length_b   1.000
_cell.length_c   1.000
_cell.angle_alpha   90.00
_cell.angle_beta   90.00
_cell.angle_gamma   90.00
#
_symmetry.space_group_name_H-M   'P 1'
#
loop_
_entity.id
_entity.type
_entity.pdbx_description
1 polymer ?
#
loop_
_entity_poly.entity_id
_entity_poly.type
_entity_poly.pdbx_seq_one_letter_code
_entity_poly.pdbx_strand_id
1 'polypeptide(L)' 'ELSTFYINALKRGRVNNWDLVDLSAEHLLGAYLEDQSRQFLFDLASSTQLWERRAAIVATFAFIKRKDGSTTFELAKKLL' A
#
# COMPACT_ATOMS: atom_id res chain seq x y z
N GLU A 1 -13.68 7.24 5.41
CA GLU A 1 -13.49 8.61 4.90
C GLU A 1 -12.02 8.92 4.57
N LEU A 2 -11.08 8.89 5.52
CA LEU A 2 -9.68 9.26 5.27
C LEU A 2 -8.92 8.29 4.35
N SER A 3 -9.07 6.97 4.55
CA SER A 3 -8.47 5.95 3.67
C SER A 3 -8.96 6.05 2.24
N THR A 4 -10.26 6.29 2.05
CA THR A 4 -10.86 6.53 0.73
C THR A 4 -10.28 7.79 0.07
N PHE A 5 -10.12 8.88 0.83
CA PHE A 5 -9.47 10.09 0.33
C PHE A 5 -8.03 9.80 -0.09
N TYR A 6 -7.25 9.09 0.74
CA TYR A 6 -5.89 8.70 0.44
C TYR A 6 -5.79 7.86 -0.84
N ILE A 7 -6.60 6.81 -0.96
CA ILE A 7 -6.64 5.94 -2.16
C ILE A 7 -6.95 6.77 -3.41
N ASN A 8 -7.93 7.67 -3.34
CA ASN A 8 -8.27 8.56 -4.45
C ASN A 8 -7.16 9.57 -4.77
N ALA A 9 -6.43 10.06 -3.78
CA ALA A 9 -5.29 10.94 -3.98
C ALA A 9 -4.11 10.19 -4.63
N LEU A 10 -3.84 8.96 -4.16
CA LEU A 10 -2.83 8.07 -4.70
C LEU A 10 -3.10 7.74 -6.19
N LYS A 11 -4.30 7.27 -6.52
CA LYS A 11 -4.70 6.96 -7.91
C LYS A 11 -4.71 8.17 -8.85
N ARG A 12 -4.82 9.39 -8.31
CA ARG A 12 -4.72 10.64 -9.09
C ARG A 12 -3.30 11.18 -9.17
N GLY A 13 -2.30 10.44 -8.69
CA GLY A 13 -0.90 10.84 -8.69
C GLY A 13 -0.58 12.03 -7.77
N ARG A 14 -1.39 12.25 -6.73
CA ARG A 14 -1.17 13.33 -5.74
C ARG A 14 -0.36 12.88 -4.53
N VAL A 15 -0.33 11.57 -4.27
CA VAL A 15 0.62 10.95 -3.33
C VAL A 15 1.81 10.50 -4.18
N ASN A 16 2.81 11.37 -4.32
CA ASN A 16 3.80 11.25 -5.40
C ASN A 16 5.26 11.53 -4.98
N ASN A 17 5.56 11.31 -3.70
CA ASN A 17 6.93 11.34 -3.20
C ASN A 17 7.06 10.36 -2.03
N TRP A 18 8.30 10.11 -1.63
CA TRP A 18 8.63 9.14 -0.60
C TRP A 18 8.11 9.56 0.78
N ASP A 19 8.16 10.84 1.15
CA ASP A 19 7.60 11.34 2.42
C ASP A 19 6.11 11.01 2.52
N LEU A 20 5.35 11.36 1.48
CA LEU A 20 3.91 11.14 1.46
C LEU A 20 3.58 9.65 1.53
N VAL A 21 4.31 8.78 0.82
CA VAL A 21 4.03 7.34 0.85
C VAL A 21 4.47 6.72 2.18
N ASP A 22 5.70 6.96 2.60
CA ASP A 22 6.33 6.27 3.74
C ASP A 22 5.69 6.66 5.07
N LEU A 23 5.23 7.89 5.22
CA LEU A 23 4.57 8.37 6.43
C LEU A 23 3.08 7.98 6.51
N SER A 24 2.45 7.55 5.41
CA SER A 24 0.99 7.41 5.37
C SER A 24 0.47 6.05 4.91
N ALA A 25 1.17 5.34 4.03
CA ALA A 25 0.64 4.12 3.40
C ALA A 25 0.38 3.03 4.43
N GLU A 26 1.24 2.86 5.44
CA GLU A 26 0.99 1.93 6.54
C GLU A 26 -0.33 2.25 7.26
N HIS A 27 -0.53 3.52 7.64
CA HIS A 27 -1.60 3.92 8.54
C HIS A 27 -2.94 4.14 7.83
N LEU A 28 -2.92 4.62 6.59
CA LEU A 28 -4.15 4.98 5.87
C LEU A 28 -4.61 3.87 4.92
N LEU A 29 -3.68 3.13 4.32
CA LEU A 29 -3.97 2.03 3.41
C LEU A 29 -3.80 0.67 4.09
N GLY A 30 -2.67 0.43 4.75
CA GLY A 30 -2.38 -0.82 5.45
C GLY A 30 -3.41 -1.13 6.53
N ALA A 31 -3.60 -0.21 7.49
CA ALA A 31 -4.57 -0.36 8.57
C ALA A 31 -6.02 -0.52 8.05
N TYR A 32 -6.38 0.18 6.96
CA TYR A 32 -7.70 0.04 6.34
C TYR A 32 -7.94 -1.35 5.75
N LEU A 33 -6.87 -2.01 5.27
CA LEU A 33 -6.95 -3.31 4.62
C LEU A 33 -6.83 -4.49 5.58
N GLU A 34 -6.69 -4.26 6.89
CA GLU A 34 -6.57 -5.34 7.88
C GLU A 34 -7.78 -6.28 7.87
N ASP A 35 -8.98 -5.71 7.79
CA ASP A 35 -10.26 -6.44 7.75
C ASP A 35 -10.84 -6.54 6.34
N GLN A 36 -10.04 -6.26 5.30
CA GLN A 36 -10.47 -6.24 3.90
C GLN A 36 -9.64 -7.18 3.04
N SER A 37 -10.07 -7.37 1.79
CA SER A 37 -9.29 -8.10 0.82
C SER A 37 -7.96 -7.39 0.53
N ARG A 38 -6.86 -8.14 0.64
CA ARG A 38 -5.50 -7.66 0.31
C ARG A 38 -5.25 -7.59 -1.19
N GLN A 39 -6.17 -8.08 -2.03
CA GLN A 39 -6.09 -8.05 -3.49
C GLN A 39 -5.76 -6.64 -4.02
N PHE A 40 -6.29 -5.61 -3.38
CA PHE A 40 -6.04 -4.23 -3.76
C PHE A 40 -4.55 -3.85 -3.75
N LEU A 41 -3.74 -4.42 -2.85
CA LEU A 41 -2.29 -4.19 -2.84
C LEU A 41 -1.61 -4.83 -4.05
N PHE A 42 -2.09 -5.99 -4.51
CA PHE A 42 -1.57 -6.64 -5.71
C PHE A 42 -1.92 -5.86 -6.98
N ASP A 43 -3.11 -5.26 -7.02
CA ASP A 43 -3.52 -4.38 -8.11
C ASP A 43 -2.62 -3.13 -8.18
N LEU A 44 -2.36 -2.49 -7.04
CA LEU A 44 -1.43 -1.36 -6.94
C LEU A 44 0.01 -1.75 -7.30
N ALA A 45 0.48 -2.92 -6.86
CA ALA A 45 1.81 -3.42 -7.20
C ALA A 45 1.99 -3.72 -8.69
N SER A 46 0.89 -3.99 -9.41
CA SER A 46 0.89 -4.21 -10.86
C SER A 46 0.79 -2.91 -11.67
N SER A 47 0.61 -1.76 -11.00
CA SER A 47 0.49 -0.45 -11.64
C SER A 47 1.78 -0.02 -12.32
N THR A 48 1.68 0.74 -13.41
CA THR A 48 2.84 1.42 -14.04
C THR A 48 3.32 2.62 -13.21
N GLN A 49 2.50 3.13 -12.28
CA GLN A 49 2.85 4.26 -11.43
C GLN A 49 3.74 3.84 -10.26
N LEU A 50 4.93 4.44 -10.18
CA LEU A 50 5.92 4.14 -9.14
C LEU A 50 5.34 4.24 -7.71
N TRP A 51 4.57 5.29 -7.45
CA TRP A 51 4.05 5.57 -6.12
C TRP A 51 2.93 4.64 -5.70
N GLU A 52 2.14 4.12 -6.64
CA GLU A 52 1.18 3.04 -6.36
C GLU A 52 1.91 1.75 -5.97
N ARG A 53 2.95 1.36 -6.73
CA ARG A 53 3.76 0.19 -6.40
C ARG A 53 4.46 0.31 -5.05
N ARG A 54 5.00 1.50 -4.74
CA ARG A 54 5.62 1.76 -3.42
C ARG A 54 4.60 1.72 -2.29
N ALA A 55 3.43 2.34 -2.47
CA ALA A 55 2.37 2.31 -1.47
C ALA A 55 1.89 0.87 -1.21
N ALA A 56 1.83 0.02 -2.24
CA ALA A 56 1.46 -1.39 -2.10
C ALA A 56 2.38 -2.13 -1.11
N ILE A 57 3.70 -1.98 -1.27
CA ILE A 57 4.65 -2.68 -0.40
C ILE A 57 4.74 -2.03 1.00
N VAL A 58 4.75 -0.70 1.09
CA VAL A 58 4.84 0.02 2.38
C VAL A 58 3.59 -0.20 3.23
N ALA A 59 2.40 -0.29 2.62
CA ALA A 59 1.17 -0.60 3.36
C ALA A 59 1.25 -1.92 4.13
N THR A 60 2.07 -2.88 3.69
CA THR A 60 2.21 -4.18 4.37
C THR A 60 2.89 -4.11 5.75
N PHE A 61 3.53 -2.98 6.11
CA PHE A 61 4.07 -2.79 7.47
C PHE A 61 2.99 -2.98 8.55
N ALA A 62 1.73 -2.62 8.27
CA ALA A 62 0.61 -2.84 9.19
C ALA A 62 0.43 -4.33 9.53
N PHE A 63 0.58 -5.22 8.54
CA PHE A 63 0.46 -6.66 8.71
C PHE A 63 1.69 -7.26 9.39
N ILE A 64 2.90 -6.80 9.04
CA ILE A 64 4.16 -7.23 9.66
C ILE A 64 4.11 -6.96 11.17
N LYS A 65 3.65 -5.77 11.59
CA LYS A 65 3.50 -5.41 13.01
C LYS A 65 2.52 -6.32 13.76
N ARG A 66 1.62 -7.00 13.05
CA ARG A 66 0.71 -8.03 13.58
C ARG A 66 1.23 -9.46 13.38
N LYS A 67 2.53 -9.61 13.07
CA LYS A 67 3.22 -10.89 12.84
C LYS A 67 2.76 -11.64 11.59
N ASP A 68 2.18 -10.95 10.61
CA ASP A 68 1.85 -11.51 9.31
C ASP A 68 2.66 -10.84 8.20
N GLY A 69 3.74 -11.51 7.77
CA GLY A 69 4.59 -11.05 6.67
C GLY A 69 4.26 -11.67 5.30
N SER A 70 3.24 -12.53 5.21
CA SER A 70 2.95 -13.32 4.01
C SER A 70 2.77 -12.43 2.77
N THR A 71 1.92 -11.41 2.91
CA THR A 71 1.63 -10.44 1.84
C THR A 71 2.87 -9.68 1.39
N THR A 72 3.75 -9.29 2.32
CA THR A 72 4.99 -8.59 1.99
C THR A 72 5.89 -9.45 1.13
N PHE A 73 6.07 -10.73 1.46
CA PHE A 73 6.90 -11.64 0.68
C PHE A 73 6.33 -11.91 -0.71
N GLU A 74 5.01 -12.08 -0.82
CA GLU A 74 4.33 -12.27 -2.10
C GLU A 74 4.47 -11.04 -3.01
N LEU A 75 4.27 -9.83 -2.46
CA LEU A 75 4.47 -8.58 -3.19
C LEU A 75 5.92 -8.35 -3.57
N ALA A 76 6.87 -8.62 -2.66
CA ALA A 76 8.30 -8.49 -2.94
C ALA A 76 8.71 -9.35 -4.14
N LYS A 77 8.21 -10.59 -4.25
CA LYS A 77 8.47 -11.46 -5.41
C LYS A 77 7.96 -10.88 -6.74
N LYS A 78 6.88 -10.11 -6.72
CA LYS A 78 6.30 -9.46 -7.91
C LYS A 78 7.01 -8.17 -8.33
N LEU A 79 7.69 -7.52 -7.39
CA LEU A 79 8.30 -6.21 -7.58
C LEU A 79 9.81 -6.26 -7.85
N LEU A 80 10.40 -7.46 -7.79
CA LEU A 80 11.77 -7.77 -8.23
C LEU A 80 11.78 -8.16 -9.70
#